data_AF-A0A916CIQ7-F1
#
_entry.id   AF-A0A916CIQ7-F1
#
_cell.length_a   1.000
_cell.length_b   1.000
_cell.length_c   1.000
_cell.angle_alpha   90.00
_cell.angle_beta   90.00
_cell.angle_gamma   90.00
#
_symmetry.space_group_name_H-M   'P 1'
#
loop_
_entity.id
_entity.type
_entity.pdbx_description
1 polymer ?
#
loop_
_entity_poly.entity_id
_entity_poly.type
_entity_poly.pdbx_seq_one_letter_code
_entity_poly.pdbx_strand_id
1 'polypeptide(L)'
;MAYAIMAHVTDYDVWREGEEAVSAASVFETFHHNLELAQQALVKLMPKLATIQSAEAHHALKGARATAPNRIPDDWHRYLSPLLSHLLD
;
A
#
# COMPACT_ATOMS: atom_id res chain seq x y z
N MET A 1 -6.57 -6.65 3.08
CA MET A 1 -6.47 -5.62 2.02
C MET A 1 -5.32 -5.99 1.10
N ALA A 2 -5.54 -6.08 -0.21
CA ALA A 2 -4.42 -6.20 -1.15
C ALA A 2 -3.77 -4.84 -1.36
N TYR A 3 -2.44 -4.77 -1.28
CA TYR A 3 -1.67 -3.53 -1.37
C TYR A 3 -0.46 -3.74 -2.29
N ALA A 4 -0.18 -2.75 -3.12
CA ALA A 4 0.96 -2.74 -4.05
C ALA A 4 1.50 -1.32 -4.19
N ILE A 5 2.77 -1.20 -4.60
CA ILE A 5 3.47 0.08 -4.78
C ILE A 5 3.89 0.22 -6.25
N MET A 6 3.68 1.41 -6.80
CA MET A 6 4.23 1.83 -8.10
C MET A 6 5.23 2.98 -7.86
N ALA A 7 6.46 2.60 -7.50
CA ALA A 7 7.52 3.57 -7.19
C ALA A 7 8.09 4.17 -8.48
N HIS A 8 8.23 5.49 -8.51
CA HIS A 8 8.83 6.23 -9.62
C HIS A 8 10.15 6.84 -9.15
N VAL A 9 11.23 6.45 -9.81
CA VAL A 9 12.58 6.91 -9.47
C VAL A 9 12.70 8.41 -9.81
N THR A 10 13.13 9.21 -8.84
CA THR A 10 13.32 10.66 -9.00
C THR A 10 14.79 11.07 -9.12
N ASP A 11 15.69 10.27 -8.56
CA ASP A 11 17.11 10.56 -8.42
C ASP A 11 17.86 9.29 -7.97
N TYR A 12 19.18 9.40 -7.81
CA TYR A 12 20.06 8.31 -7.37
C TYR A 12 20.41 8.38 -5.88
N ASP A 13 19.61 9.06 -5.07
CA ASP A 13 19.91 9.34 -3.67
C ASP A 13 21.28 10.03 -3.54
N VAL A 14 22.12 9.66 -2.57
CA VAL A 14 23.45 10.27 -2.36
C VAL A 14 24.62 9.32 -2.66
N TRP A 15 24.36 8.13 -3.18
CA TRP A 15 25.40 7.11 -3.34
C TRP A 15 26.20 7.21 -4.65
N ARG A 16 25.67 7.90 -5.66
CA ARG A 16 26.26 7.91 -7.00
C ARG A 16 27.34 8.97 -7.13
N GLU A 17 28.59 8.53 -7.20
CA GLU A 17 29.74 9.40 -7.42
C GLU A 17 29.70 10.07 -8.81
N GLY A 18 30.09 11.35 -8.87
CA GLY A 18 30.14 12.12 -10.11
C GLY A 18 28.79 12.73 -10.56
N GLU A 19 27.72 12.50 -9.81
CA GLU A 19 26.43 13.15 -9.99
C GLU A 19 26.16 14.16 -8.86
N GLU A 20 25.29 15.14 -9.09
CA GLU A 20 24.90 16.08 -8.05
C GLU A 20 24.05 15.37 -6.99
N ALA A 21 24.32 15.65 -5.70
CA ALA A 21 23.55 15.09 -4.61
C ALA A 21 22.07 15.52 -4.70
N VAL A 22 21.17 14.63 -4.27
CA VAL A 22 19.74 14.90 -4.29
C VAL A 22 19.38 16.21 -3.55
N SER A 23 18.49 16.98 -4.16
CA SER A 23 17.88 18.17 -3.56
C SER A 23 16.36 18.09 -3.71
N ALA A 24 15.62 18.82 -2.87
CA ALA A 24 14.16 18.88 -3.00
C ALA A 24 13.75 19.38 -4.40
N ALA A 25 14.49 20.34 -4.98
CA ALA A 25 14.20 20.88 -6.29
C ALA A 25 14.32 19.82 -7.41
N SER A 26 15.42 19.06 -7.44
CA SER A 26 15.65 18.02 -8.45
C SER A 26 14.65 16.86 -8.34
N VAL A 27 14.23 16.53 -7.11
CA VAL A 27 13.16 15.56 -6.86
C VAL A 27 11.83 16.04 -7.46
N PHE A 28 11.43 17.28 -7.21
CA PHE A 28 10.16 17.81 -7.72
C PHE A 28 10.13 17.95 -9.25
N GLU A 29 11.26 18.31 -9.86
CA GLU A 29 11.39 18.37 -11.32
C GLU A 29 11.10 16.99 -11.95
N THR A 30 11.80 15.95 -11.50
CA THR A 30 11.61 14.59 -12.02
C THR A 30 10.24 14.01 -11.61
N PHE A 31 9.74 14.34 -10.42
CA PHE A 31 8.41 13.95 -9.97
C PHE A 31 7.32 14.45 -10.92
N HIS A 32 7.35 15.72 -11.33
CA HIS A 32 6.35 16.26 -12.24
C HIS A 32 6.35 15.55 -13.60
N HIS A 33 7.53 15.19 -14.11
CA HIS A 33 7.65 14.37 -15.32
C HIS A 33 7.03 12.98 -15.13
N ASN A 34 7.33 12.32 -14.01
CA ASN A 34 6.83 10.99 -13.69
C ASN A 34 5.33 10.96 -13.39
N LEU A 35 4.77 12.05 -12.87
CA LEU A 35 3.38 12.12 -12.41
C LEU A 35 2.38 11.83 -13.54
N GLU A 36 2.61 12.40 -14.72
CA GLU A 36 1.73 12.20 -15.88
C GLU A 36 1.68 10.72 -16.30
N LEU A 37 2.84 10.07 -16.35
CA LEU A 37 2.95 8.65 -16.68
C LEU A 37 2.28 7.78 -15.61
N ALA A 38 2.50 8.09 -14.34
CA ALA A 38 1.88 7.39 -13.21
C ALA A 38 0.35 7.46 -13.27
N GLN A 39 -0.22 8.64 -13.54
CA GLN A 39 -1.66 8.84 -13.66
C GLN A 39 -2.24 8.04 -14.84
N GLN A 40 -1.58 8.09 -16.00
CA GLN A 40 -2.01 7.31 -17.17
C GLN A 40 -1.93 5.80 -16.93
N ALA A 41 -0.90 5.33 -16.23
CA ALA A 41 -0.75 3.93 -15.85
C ALA A 41 -1.88 3.48 -14.92
N LEU A 42 -2.25 4.29 -13.91
CA LEU A 42 -3.36 4.00 -13.01
C LEU A 42 -4.69 3.89 -13.74
N VAL A 43 -5.00 4.85 -14.63
CA VAL A 43 -6.24 4.82 -15.44
C VAL A 43 -6.34 3.52 -16.27
N LYS A 44 -5.23 3.07 -16.86
CA LYS A 44 -5.18 1.82 -17.63
C LYS A 44 -5.25 0.56 -16.75
N LEU A 45 -4.77 0.65 -15.50
CA LEU A 45 -4.75 -0.45 -14.55
C LEU A 45 -6.11 -0.70 -13.89
N MET A 46 -6.88 0.36 -13.59
CA MET A 46 -8.14 0.24 -12.82
C MET A 46 -9.14 -0.79 -13.39
N PRO A 47 -9.42 -0.83 -14.71
CA PRO A 47 -10.34 -1.82 -15.27
C PRO A 47 -9.86 -3.27 -15.08
N LYS A 48 -8.54 -3.48 -15.08
CA LYS A 48 -7.93 -4.81 -14.85
C LYS A 48 -7.98 -5.20 -13.38
N LEU A 49 -7.82 -4.25 -12.46
CA LEU A 49 -7.97 -4.53 -11.03
C LEU A 49 -9.43 -4.82 -10.67
N ALA A 50 -10.39 -4.17 -11.32
CA ALA A 50 -11.81 -4.40 -11.08
C ALA A 50 -12.27 -5.85 -11.39
N THR A 51 -11.51 -6.62 -12.18
CA THR A 51 -11.82 -8.04 -12.44
C THR A 51 -11.31 -8.97 -11.33
N ILE A 52 -10.45 -8.49 -10.43
CA ILE A 52 -9.92 -9.28 -9.31
C ILE A 52 -10.96 -9.32 -8.21
N GLN A 53 -11.63 -10.47 -8.06
CA GLN A 53 -12.66 -10.68 -7.04
C GLN A 53 -12.06 -10.95 -5.65
N SER A 54 -10.90 -11.60 -5.58
CA SER A 54 -10.24 -11.93 -4.33
C SER A 54 -8.73 -12.02 -4.51
N ALA A 55 -8.00 -11.70 -3.44
CA ALA A 55 -6.55 -11.85 -3.34
C ALA A 55 -6.23 -12.53 -2.00
N GLU A 56 -5.10 -13.23 -1.90
CA GLU A 56 -4.68 -13.90 -0.66
C GLU A 56 -4.61 -12.93 0.53
N ALA A 57 -4.18 -11.69 0.28
CA ALA A 57 -4.13 -10.61 1.27
C ALA A 57 -5.52 -10.19 1.82
N HIS A 58 -6.63 -10.61 1.21
CA HIS A 58 -7.97 -10.43 1.78
C HIS A 58 -8.25 -11.42 2.92
N HIS A 59 -7.55 -12.55 2.95
CA HIS A 59 -7.70 -13.62 3.94
C HIS A 59 -6.54 -13.68 4.94
N ALA A 60 -5.56 -12.79 4.83
CA ALA A 60 -4.32 -12.82 5.61
C ALA A 60 -4.52 -12.85 7.14
N LEU A 61 -5.65 -12.35 7.63
CA LEU A 61 -5.96 -12.31 9.07
C LEU A 61 -6.54 -13.64 9.58
N LYS A 62 -6.99 -14.53 8.69
CA LYS A 62 -7.49 -15.87 9.04
C LYS A 62 -6.35 -16.71 9.60
N GLY A 63 -6.46 -17.10 10.87
CA GLY A 63 -5.44 -17.89 11.55
C GLY A 63 -4.21 -17.10 12.04
N ALA A 64 -4.12 -15.80 11.76
CA ALA A 64 -3.04 -14.95 12.25
C ALA A 64 -3.27 -14.42 13.68
N ARG A 65 -4.41 -14.75 14.29
CA ARG A 65 -4.77 -14.30 15.63
C ARG A 65 -4.15 -15.21 16.70
N ALA A 66 -3.23 -14.67 17.48
CA ALA A 66 -2.67 -15.35 18.66
C ALA A 66 -3.64 -15.33 19.86
N THR A 67 -4.44 -14.27 20.01
CA THR A 67 -5.36 -14.09 21.15
C THR A 67 -6.63 -14.91 20.98
N ALA A 68 -7.00 -15.70 21.99
CA ALA A 68 -8.27 -16.42 21.99
C ALA A 68 -9.47 -15.44 21.99
N PRO A 69 -10.55 -15.68 21.21
CA PRO A 69 -11.69 -14.76 21.09
C PRO A 69 -12.30 -14.34 22.43
N ASN A 70 -12.48 -15.30 23.34
CA ASN A 70 -13.06 -15.09 24.66
C ASN A 70 -12.14 -14.33 25.64
N ARG A 71 -10.93 -13.95 25.21
CA ARG A 71 -9.98 -13.15 25.98
C ARG A 71 -9.82 -11.73 25.46
N ILE A 72 -10.55 -11.36 24.40
CA ILE A 72 -10.55 -9.99 23.87
C ILE A 72 -11.56 -9.18 24.68
N PRO A 73 -11.14 -8.14 25.42
CA PRO A 73 -12.09 -7.27 26.11
C PRO A 73 -13.02 -6.55 25.13
N ASP A 74 -14.24 -6.25 25.54
CA ASP A 74 -15.28 -5.64 24.67
C ASP A 74 -14.82 -4.34 24.01
N ASP A 75 -14.04 -3.51 24.71
CA ASP A 75 -13.49 -2.27 24.16
C ASP A 75 -12.56 -2.52 22.98
N TRP A 76 -11.73 -3.57 23.06
CA TRP A 76 -10.86 -3.99 21.96
C TRP A 76 -11.63 -4.65 20.83
N HIS A 77 -12.69 -5.40 21.15
CA HIS A 77 -13.58 -5.97 20.14
C HIS A 77 -14.23 -4.86 19.31
N ARG A 78 -14.70 -3.79 19.96
CA ARG A 78 -15.25 -2.61 19.29
C ARG A 78 -14.19 -1.87 18.47
N TYR A 79 -13.03 -1.63 19.06
CA TYR A 79 -11.92 -0.93 18.40
C TYR A 79 -11.43 -1.64 17.14
N LEU A 80 -11.30 -2.97 17.19
CA LEU A 80 -10.81 -3.79 16.08
C LEU A 80 -11.88 -4.21 15.08
N SER A 81 -13.15 -3.85 15.31
CA SER A 81 -14.26 -4.22 14.44
C SER A 81 -14.06 -3.90 12.94
N PRO A 82 -13.39 -2.80 12.52
CA PRO A 82 -13.14 -2.54 11.10
C PRO A 82 -12.24 -3.59 10.43
N LEU A 83 -11.44 -4.30 11.22
CA LEU A 83 -10.50 -5.32 10.74
C LEU A 83 -11.00 -6.75 11.00
N LEU A 84 -11.72 -6.98 12.09
CA LEU A 84 -12.05 -8.32 12.57
C LEU A 84 -13.52 -8.72 12.40
N SER A 85 -14.44 -7.80 12.10
CA SER A 85 -15.89 -8.11 12.06
C SER A 85 -16.21 -9.37 11.25
N HIS A 86 -15.69 -9.46 10.03
CA HIS A 86 -15.85 -10.60 9.12
C HIS A 86 -15.20 -11.93 9.59
N LEU A 87 -14.50 -11.93 10.73
CA LEU A 87 -13.88 -13.10 11.37
C LEU A 87 -14.43 -13.38 12.79
N LEU A 88 -15.35 -12.54 13.27
CA LEU A 88 -15.94 -12.61 14.61
C LEU A 88 -17.41 -13.09 14.57
N ASP A 89 -17.99 -13.21 13.38
CA ASP A 89 -19.24 -13.94 13.10
C ASP A 89 -19.00 -15.45 12.97
#